data_AF-A0A7X0AU20-F1
#
_entry.id   AF-A0A7X0AU20-F1
#
_cell.length_a   1.000
_cell.length_b   1.000
_cell.length_c   1.000
_cell.angle_alpha   90.00
_cell.angle_beta   90.00
_cell.angle_gamma   90.00
#
_symmetry.space_group_name_H-M   'P 1'
#
loop_
_entity.id
_entity.type
_entity.pdbx_description
1 polymer ?
#
loop_
_entity_poly.entity_id
_entity_poly.type
_entity_poly.pdbx_seq_one_letter_code
_entity_poly.pdbx_strand_id
1 'polypeptide(L)'
;MIRRYRLAAVLACLVFALPALAEKEKAKPTPTTAELLAKSTPAEWRRPDPENLLVMQLANGRVLIELAPDFTPLHAANIRTLVRQHYFDGLAIVRVQDNFVAQWDDPAGDDNGDKSRIRSLGKAKATVPPEFTRPIDAKLPWTKLPDGDVYAPEVGFSEGFPVARDPASGQEWLTHCYGMVGVGRDNGPETGNGSALYAVIGQSPRRLDRNLAVIGRVLDGMPLLSSLPRGAGPMGFYDKPSQQISIQSVQLAADLPAAQQPAIEVLRTDSKTFSALIDAKRNRRDAFYTVPAGKVDICSIDVPMREVTTTITGKY
;
A
#
# COMPACT_ATOMS: atom_id res chain seq x y z
N MET A 1 -72.37 65.43 16.17
CA MET A 1 -72.01 64.12 15.58
C MET A 1 -71.06 64.35 14.41
N ILE A 2 -70.03 63.48 14.26
CA ILE A 2 -69.17 63.28 13.06
C ILE A 2 -68.03 64.32 12.88
N ARG A 3 -66.82 64.00 13.39
CA ARG A 3 -65.54 63.63 12.70
C ARG A 3 -64.84 64.80 11.98
N ARG A 4 -63.75 65.45 12.46
CA ARG A 4 -62.36 65.09 12.82
C ARG A 4 -61.39 64.73 11.64
N TYR A 5 -60.40 65.61 11.47
CA TYR A 5 -59.01 65.50 10.92
C TYR A 5 -58.81 65.45 9.38
N ARG A 6 -58.21 66.47 8.74
CA ARG A 6 -56.79 66.94 8.67
C ARG A 6 -55.92 66.17 7.65
N LEU A 7 -55.39 66.94 6.68
CA LEU A 7 -54.33 66.62 5.70
C LEU A 7 -53.13 65.89 6.32
N ALA A 8 -52.54 64.94 5.58
CA ALA A 8 -51.10 64.69 5.58
C ALA A 8 -50.64 63.98 4.30
N ALA A 9 -49.41 64.29 3.90
CA ALA A 9 -48.77 64.07 2.62
C ALA A 9 -47.90 62.80 2.57
N VAL A 10 -47.66 62.33 1.34
CA VAL A 10 -46.39 61.80 0.78
C VAL A 10 -45.66 60.66 1.52
N LEU A 11 -45.49 59.50 0.85
CA LEU A 11 -44.17 58.96 0.46
C LEU A 11 -44.37 57.70 -0.43
N ALA A 12 -43.96 57.76 -1.69
CA ALA A 12 -43.85 56.60 -2.55
C ALA A 12 -42.53 55.86 -2.22
N CYS A 13 -42.62 54.72 -1.52
CA CYS A 13 -41.48 53.84 -1.30
C CYS A 13 -41.22 53.00 -2.56
N LEU A 14 -40.27 53.44 -3.39
CA LEU A 14 -39.59 52.58 -4.37
C LEU A 14 -38.74 51.55 -3.62
N VAL A 15 -39.24 50.32 -3.52
CA VAL A 15 -38.44 49.16 -3.13
C VAL A 15 -37.66 48.71 -4.36
N PHE A 16 -36.41 49.16 -4.48
CA PHE A 16 -35.44 48.52 -5.37
C PHE A 16 -35.15 47.13 -4.82
N ALA A 17 -35.81 46.11 -5.37
CA ALA A 17 -35.40 44.73 -5.22
C ALA A 17 -34.11 44.53 -6.03
N LEU A 18 -32.96 44.66 -5.38
CA LEU A 18 -31.70 44.17 -5.93
C LEU A 18 -31.78 42.64 -5.97
N PRO A 19 -31.67 41.98 -7.14
CA PRO A 19 -31.39 40.56 -7.14
C PRO A 19 -29.95 40.43 -6.64
N ALA A 20 -29.79 40.00 -5.39
CA ALA A 20 -28.52 39.46 -4.93
C ALA A 20 -28.25 38.21 -5.77
N LEU A 21 -27.59 38.40 -6.92
CA LEU A 21 -26.84 37.36 -7.58
C LEU A 21 -25.78 36.92 -6.57
N ALA A 22 -26.12 35.91 -5.77
CA ALA A 22 -25.15 35.07 -5.11
C ALA A 22 -24.35 34.40 -6.23
N GLU A 23 -23.33 35.10 -6.71
CA GLU A 23 -22.26 34.51 -7.49
C GLU A 23 -21.67 33.44 -6.56
N LYS A 24 -22.09 32.18 -6.75
CA LYS A 24 -21.48 31.04 -6.06
C LYS A 24 -19.99 31.15 -6.33
N GLU A 25 -19.23 31.64 -5.35
CA GLU A 25 -17.79 31.72 -5.39
C GLU A 25 -17.31 30.34 -5.87
N LYS A 26 -16.75 30.29 -7.09
CA LYS A 26 -16.31 29.03 -7.69
C LYS A 26 -15.26 28.47 -6.72
N ALA A 27 -15.64 27.42 -5.99
CA ALA A 27 -14.78 26.83 -4.98
C ALA A 27 -13.41 26.54 -5.60
N LYS A 28 -12.34 26.92 -4.88
CA LYS A 28 -10.97 26.74 -5.35
C LYS A 28 -10.69 25.27 -5.68
N PRO A 29 -9.89 24.97 -6.71
CA PRO A 29 -9.47 23.60 -7.01
C PRO A 29 -8.75 22.97 -5.82
N THR A 30 -8.95 21.67 -5.64
CA THR A 30 -8.23 20.87 -4.65
C THR A 30 -6.75 20.80 -5.05
N PRO A 31 -5.81 20.96 -4.10
CA PRO A 31 -4.39 20.80 -4.38
C PRO A 31 -4.06 19.43 -4.97
N THR A 32 -3.15 19.38 -5.93
CA THR A 32 -2.63 18.16 -6.52
C THR A 32 -1.67 17.44 -5.56
N THR A 33 -1.45 16.14 -5.78
CA THR A 33 -0.43 15.36 -5.05
C THR A 33 0.94 16.04 -5.11
N ALA A 34 1.36 16.54 -6.28
CA ALA A 34 2.65 17.20 -6.44
C ALA A 34 2.77 18.49 -5.60
N GLU A 35 1.72 19.32 -5.59
CA GLU A 35 1.71 20.55 -4.78
C GLU A 35 1.72 20.28 -3.28
N LEU A 36 1.07 19.20 -2.84
CA LEU A 36 1.07 18.77 -1.43
C LEU A 36 2.44 18.22 -1.04
N LEU A 37 3.04 17.37 -1.87
CA LEU A 37 4.37 16.81 -1.62
C LEU A 37 5.46 17.90 -1.63
N ALA A 38 5.35 18.90 -2.49
CA ALA A 38 6.28 20.04 -2.52
C ALA A 38 6.26 20.87 -1.22
N LYS A 39 5.19 20.80 -0.43
CA LYS A 39 5.06 21.47 0.88
C LYS A 39 5.48 20.59 2.06
N SER A 40 5.78 19.31 1.81
CA SER A 40 6.22 18.39 2.86
C SER A 40 7.60 18.78 3.38
N THR A 41 7.85 18.47 4.65
CA THR A 41 9.13 18.73 5.33
C THR A 41 9.94 17.45 5.46
N PRO A 42 11.29 17.51 5.56
CA PRO A 42 12.12 16.31 5.72
C PRO A 42 11.71 15.40 6.89
N ALA A 43 11.19 15.96 7.99
CA ALA A 43 10.73 15.20 9.16
C ALA A 43 9.47 14.35 8.90
N GLU A 44 8.72 14.67 7.84
CA GLU A 44 7.57 13.88 7.40
C GLU A 44 7.96 12.69 6.54
N TRP A 45 9.25 12.50 6.26
CA TRP A 45 9.77 11.38 5.49
C TRP A 45 10.60 10.48 6.40
N ARG A 46 10.51 9.17 6.16
CA ARG A 46 11.34 8.15 6.84
C ARG A 46 12.09 7.32 5.82
N ARG A 47 13.31 6.92 6.15
CA ARG A 47 14.03 5.89 5.41
C ARG A 47 13.58 4.52 5.91
N PRO A 48 13.17 3.58 5.03
CA PRO A 48 12.98 2.20 5.44
C PRO A 48 14.28 1.64 6.05
N ASP A 49 14.15 0.81 7.07
CA ASP A 49 15.29 0.09 7.63
C ASP A 49 15.87 -0.86 6.56
N PRO A 50 17.17 -0.81 6.25
CA PRO A 50 17.80 -1.72 5.28
C PRO A 50 17.64 -3.21 5.61
N GLU A 51 17.47 -3.58 6.88
CA GLU A 51 17.16 -4.96 7.31
C GLU A 51 15.70 -5.36 7.01
N ASN A 52 14.87 -4.41 6.60
CA ASN A 52 13.47 -4.60 6.22
C ASN A 52 13.20 -4.28 4.75
N LEU A 53 14.23 -3.99 3.96
CA LEU A 53 14.07 -3.63 2.56
C LEU A 53 14.67 -4.73 1.69
N LEU A 54 13.81 -5.49 1.03
CA LEU A 54 14.23 -6.46 0.01
C LEU A 54 14.42 -5.75 -1.32
N VAL A 55 15.50 -6.08 -2.00
CA VAL A 55 15.81 -5.69 -3.37
C VAL A 55 15.73 -6.94 -4.24
N MET A 56 14.62 -7.08 -4.96
CA MET A 56 14.43 -8.14 -5.94
C MET A 56 14.87 -7.64 -7.31
N GLN A 57 15.84 -8.31 -7.91
CA GLN A 57 16.30 -8.00 -9.26
C GLN A 57 15.61 -8.93 -10.28
N LEU A 58 14.87 -8.32 -11.22
CA LEU A 58 14.34 -8.97 -12.41
C LEU A 58 15.16 -8.53 -13.63
N ALA A 59 15.00 -9.22 -14.77
CA ALA A 59 15.73 -8.89 -15.99
C ALA A 59 15.47 -7.46 -16.51
N ASN A 60 14.30 -6.90 -16.22
CA ASN A 60 13.83 -5.60 -16.71
C ASN A 60 13.85 -4.49 -15.63
N GLY A 61 14.33 -4.77 -14.42
CA GLY A 61 14.43 -3.76 -13.36
C GLY A 61 14.39 -4.34 -11.95
N ARG A 62 14.47 -3.46 -10.97
CA ARG A 62 14.37 -3.82 -9.54
C ARG A 62 12.96 -3.63 -9.02
N VAL A 63 12.58 -4.46 -8.07
CA VAL A 63 11.41 -4.30 -7.22
C VAL A 63 11.90 -4.11 -5.79
N LEU A 64 11.42 -3.06 -5.12
CA LEU A 64 11.73 -2.79 -3.72
C LEU A 64 10.56 -3.20 -2.85
N ILE A 65 10.79 -4.07 -1.87
CA ILE A 65 9.75 -4.60 -0.98
C ILE A 65 10.11 -4.27 0.46
N GLU A 66 9.26 -3.51 1.13
CA GLU A 66 9.40 -3.18 2.55
C GLU A 66 8.64 -4.18 3.40
N LEU A 67 9.35 -4.85 4.32
CA LEU A 67 8.80 -5.76 5.32
C LEU A 67 8.13 -5.00 6.47
N ALA A 68 7.10 -5.60 7.07
CA ALA A 68 6.35 -5.10 8.21
C ALA A 68 6.58 -5.97 9.47
N PRO A 69 7.80 -5.98 10.05
CA PRO A 69 8.15 -6.89 11.14
C PRO A 69 7.35 -6.67 12.42
N ASP A 70 6.74 -5.50 12.64
CA ASP A 70 5.87 -5.29 13.81
C ASP A 70 4.53 -6.04 13.67
N PHE A 71 4.12 -6.39 12.45
CA PHE A 71 2.92 -7.19 12.19
C PHE A 71 3.24 -8.67 12.04
N THR A 72 4.33 -9.00 11.35
CA THR A 72 4.72 -10.39 11.06
C THR A 72 6.19 -10.65 11.42
N PRO A 73 6.58 -10.55 12.71
CA PRO A 73 7.97 -10.69 13.13
C PRO A 73 8.58 -12.06 12.79
N LEU A 74 7.82 -13.14 12.93
CA LEU A 74 8.30 -14.50 12.66
C LEU A 74 8.51 -14.72 11.16
N HIS A 75 7.57 -14.27 10.31
CA HIS A 75 7.74 -14.36 8.86
C HIS A 75 8.88 -13.46 8.39
N ALA A 76 8.99 -12.23 8.89
CA ALA A 76 10.09 -11.34 8.54
C ALA A 76 11.45 -11.96 8.90
N ALA A 77 11.58 -12.59 10.07
CA ALA A 77 12.80 -13.30 10.47
C ALA A 77 13.11 -14.48 9.53
N ASN A 78 12.10 -15.28 9.16
CA ASN A 78 12.28 -16.43 8.28
C ASN A 78 12.64 -16.00 6.85
N ILE A 79 11.99 -14.96 6.32
CA ILE A 79 12.26 -14.37 5.00
C ILE A 79 13.68 -13.83 4.95
N ARG A 80 14.15 -13.10 5.97
CA ARG A 80 15.55 -12.64 6.03
C ARG A 80 16.53 -13.81 5.97
N THR A 81 16.19 -14.93 6.61
CA THR A 81 16.99 -16.16 6.58
C THR A 81 16.98 -16.82 5.19
N LEU A 82 15.84 -16.88 4.50
CA LEU A 82 15.74 -17.36 3.11
C LEU A 82 16.56 -16.49 2.14
N VAL A 83 16.40 -15.17 2.24
CA VAL A 83 17.08 -14.17 1.39
C VAL A 83 18.60 -14.23 1.58
N ARG A 84 19.10 -14.26 2.82
CA ARG A 84 20.55 -14.39 3.10
C ARG A 84 21.17 -15.70 2.66
N GLN A 85 20.36 -16.72 2.39
CA GLN A 85 20.79 -18.01 1.84
C GLN A 85 20.53 -18.10 0.33
N HIS A 86 20.19 -16.98 -0.33
CA HIS A 86 19.94 -16.93 -1.77
C HIS A 86 18.83 -17.90 -2.22
N TYR A 87 17.81 -18.13 -1.37
CA TYR A 87 16.73 -19.08 -1.67
C TYR A 87 16.02 -18.71 -2.98
N PHE A 88 15.68 -17.44 -3.15
CA PHE A 88 14.94 -16.94 -4.31
C PHE A 88 15.78 -16.78 -5.58
N ASP A 89 17.10 -16.85 -5.48
CA ASP A 89 18.00 -16.59 -6.61
C ASP A 89 17.88 -17.70 -7.66
N GLY A 90 17.49 -17.31 -8.87
CA GLY A 90 17.19 -18.21 -9.97
C GLY A 90 15.82 -18.90 -9.89
N LEU A 91 15.01 -18.63 -8.86
CA LEU A 91 13.61 -19.04 -8.84
C LEU A 91 12.78 -18.14 -9.79
N ALA A 92 11.46 -18.21 -9.73
CA ALA A 92 10.63 -17.49 -10.68
C ALA A 92 9.34 -16.94 -10.11
N ILE A 93 8.80 -15.94 -10.81
CA ILE A 93 7.37 -15.64 -10.79
C ILE A 93 6.70 -16.76 -11.60
N VAL A 94 5.92 -17.59 -10.90
CA VAL A 94 5.33 -18.84 -11.42
C VAL A 94 3.85 -18.69 -11.76
N ARG A 95 3.20 -17.65 -11.22
CA ARG A 95 1.76 -17.46 -11.30
C ARG A 95 1.41 -15.98 -11.38
N VAL A 96 0.56 -15.63 -12.34
CA VAL A 96 -0.02 -14.30 -12.46
C VAL A 96 -1.50 -14.46 -12.75
N GLN A 97 -2.31 -14.26 -11.70
CA GLN A 97 -3.76 -14.32 -11.81
C GLN A 97 -4.33 -12.93 -12.05
N ASP A 98 -5.15 -12.81 -13.09
CA ASP A 98 -5.74 -11.54 -13.45
C ASP A 98 -6.54 -10.92 -12.29
N ASN A 99 -6.38 -9.61 -12.13
CA ASN A 99 -7.05 -8.82 -11.11
C ASN A 99 -6.89 -9.35 -9.67
N PHE A 100 -5.81 -10.09 -9.38
CA PHE A 100 -5.58 -10.74 -8.10
C PHE A 100 -4.12 -10.60 -7.65
N VAL A 101 -3.24 -11.55 -7.99
CA VAL A 101 -1.85 -11.58 -7.51
C VAL A 101 -0.84 -12.01 -8.57
N ALA A 102 0.38 -11.51 -8.45
CA ALA A 102 1.57 -12.10 -9.04
C ALA A 102 2.35 -12.81 -7.94
N GLN A 103 2.59 -14.11 -8.09
CA GLN A 103 3.19 -14.99 -7.10
C GLN A 103 4.51 -15.58 -7.61
N TRP A 104 5.50 -15.58 -6.73
CA TRP A 104 6.79 -16.21 -6.94
C TRP A 104 7.04 -17.32 -5.91
N ASP A 105 7.70 -18.37 -6.37
CA ASP A 105 7.98 -19.59 -5.63
C ASP A 105 9.07 -20.39 -6.36
N ASP A 106 9.47 -21.53 -5.80
CA ASP A 106 10.20 -22.55 -6.53
C ASP A 106 9.29 -23.17 -7.61
N PRO A 107 9.65 -23.15 -8.91
CA PRO A 107 8.89 -23.82 -9.95
C PRO A 107 8.65 -25.32 -9.71
N ALA A 108 9.54 -26.00 -8.96
CA ALA A 108 9.35 -27.39 -8.54
C ALA A 108 8.28 -27.55 -7.45
N GLY A 109 7.90 -26.45 -6.80
CA GLY A 109 6.84 -26.36 -5.79
C GLY A 109 5.42 -26.32 -6.36
N ASP A 110 5.23 -26.15 -7.67
CA ASP A 110 3.91 -26.22 -8.32
C ASP A 110 3.30 -27.62 -8.20
N ASP A 111 1.97 -27.76 -8.31
CA ASP A 111 1.24 -29.03 -8.19
C ASP A 111 1.71 -30.06 -9.22
N ASN A 112 2.13 -29.59 -10.39
CA ASN A 112 2.69 -30.42 -11.46
C ASN A 112 4.23 -30.51 -11.42
N GLY A 113 4.87 -29.88 -10.43
CA GLY A 113 6.31 -29.85 -10.25
C GLY A 113 6.88 -31.14 -9.68
N ASP A 114 8.16 -31.40 -9.97
CA ASP A 114 8.90 -32.48 -9.33
C ASP A 114 9.29 -32.06 -7.91
N LYS A 115 8.43 -32.40 -6.93
CA LYS A 115 8.62 -32.04 -5.52
C LYS A 115 9.98 -32.50 -4.95
N SER A 116 10.64 -33.49 -5.56
CA SER A 116 11.99 -33.93 -5.14
C SER A 116 13.09 -32.91 -5.47
N ARG A 117 12.79 -31.93 -6.33
CA ARG A 117 13.71 -30.86 -6.75
C ARG A 117 13.44 -29.53 -6.06
N ILE A 118 12.48 -29.47 -5.15
CA ILE A 118 12.25 -28.26 -4.35
C ILE A 118 13.55 -27.90 -3.64
N ARG A 119 13.96 -26.65 -3.81
CA ARG A 119 15.15 -26.10 -3.19
C ARG A 119 15.04 -26.21 -1.68
N SER A 120 16.13 -26.66 -1.06
CA SER A 120 16.23 -26.72 0.39
C SER A 120 16.02 -25.33 1.01
N LEU A 121 15.20 -25.28 2.07
CA LEU A 121 15.02 -24.08 2.90
C LEU A 121 16.27 -23.72 3.72
N GLY A 122 17.27 -24.62 3.75
CA GLY A 122 18.48 -24.45 4.53
C GLY A 122 18.14 -24.30 6.02
N LYS A 123 18.52 -23.16 6.59
CA LYS A 123 18.25 -22.82 8.00
C LYS A 123 16.86 -22.21 8.26
N ALA A 124 16.09 -21.92 7.21
CA ALA A 124 14.76 -21.38 7.39
C ALA A 124 13.80 -22.45 7.92
N LYS A 125 12.81 -22.02 8.69
CA LYS A 125 11.78 -22.89 9.25
C LYS A 125 10.84 -23.35 8.14
N ALA A 126 10.53 -24.65 8.12
CA ALA A 126 9.54 -25.22 7.19
C ALA A 126 8.10 -24.84 7.55
N THR A 127 7.83 -24.58 8.83
CA THR A 127 6.55 -24.08 9.32
C THR A 127 6.75 -22.82 10.15
N VAL A 128 5.83 -21.88 10.03
CA VAL A 128 5.83 -20.61 10.78
C VAL A 128 4.44 -20.43 11.37
N PRO A 129 4.29 -20.17 12.68
CA PRO A 129 2.98 -19.87 13.26
C PRO A 129 2.26 -18.74 12.50
N PRO A 130 0.93 -18.81 12.32
CA PRO A 130 0.21 -17.81 11.55
C PRO A 130 0.28 -16.44 12.21
N GLU A 131 0.66 -15.41 11.44
CA GLU A 131 0.71 -14.01 11.86
C GLU A 131 -0.35 -13.20 11.08
N PHE A 132 -1.60 -13.62 11.17
CA PHE A 132 -2.70 -13.04 10.38
C PHE A 132 -3.30 -11.79 11.03
N THR A 133 -3.14 -11.64 12.33
CA THR A 133 -3.56 -10.49 13.14
C THR A 133 -2.60 -10.32 14.30
N ARG A 134 -2.58 -9.12 14.91
CA ARG A 134 -1.93 -8.86 16.20
C ARG A 134 -2.87 -8.08 17.12
N PRO A 135 -2.61 -8.03 18.44
CA PRO A 135 -3.28 -7.09 19.32
C PRO A 135 -3.04 -5.64 18.85
N ILE A 136 -4.02 -4.76 19.03
CA ILE A 136 -3.87 -3.33 18.76
C ILE A 136 -2.77 -2.77 19.65
N ASP A 137 -1.71 -2.23 19.06
CA ASP A 137 -0.67 -1.53 19.81
C ASP A 137 -0.97 -0.02 19.88
N ALA A 138 -1.37 0.44 21.06
CA ALA A 138 -1.66 1.86 21.31
C ALA A 138 -0.42 2.76 21.26
N LYS A 139 0.79 2.19 21.24
CA LYS A 139 2.04 2.96 21.13
C LYS A 139 2.38 3.31 19.68
N LEU A 140 1.84 2.56 18.72
CA LEU A 140 2.09 2.81 17.30
C LEU A 140 1.16 3.90 16.77
N PRO A 141 1.68 4.85 15.96
CA PRO A 141 0.86 5.84 15.28
C PRO A 141 -0.31 5.22 14.54
N TRP A 142 -1.46 5.89 14.61
CA TRP A 142 -2.69 5.47 13.96
C TRP A 142 -3.36 6.65 13.26
N THR A 143 -3.42 6.58 11.94
CA THR A 143 -4.12 7.55 11.10
C THR A 143 -5.42 6.92 10.63
N LYS A 144 -6.48 7.08 11.43
CA LYS A 144 -7.81 6.55 11.13
C LYS A 144 -8.42 7.21 9.90
N LEU A 145 -9.04 6.43 9.01
CA LEU A 145 -9.88 6.98 7.95
C LEU A 145 -11.31 7.24 8.47
N PRO A 146 -11.91 8.38 8.13
CA PRO A 146 -13.24 8.75 8.63
C PRO A 146 -14.39 8.08 7.86
N ASP A 147 -14.14 7.51 6.69
CA ASP A 147 -15.20 7.15 5.73
C ASP A 147 -15.79 5.74 5.95
N GLY A 148 -15.24 4.98 6.90
CA GLY A 148 -15.57 3.59 7.16
C GLY A 148 -14.91 2.61 6.18
N ASP A 149 -15.19 1.32 6.34
CA ASP A 149 -14.75 0.24 5.47
C ASP A 149 -15.85 -0.82 5.37
N VAL A 150 -15.86 -1.56 4.28
CA VAL A 150 -16.85 -2.65 4.10
C VAL A 150 -16.40 -3.93 4.80
N TYR A 151 -15.09 -4.11 5.04
CA TYR A 151 -14.52 -5.34 5.57
C TYR A 151 -14.18 -5.28 7.06
N ALA A 152 -13.98 -4.08 7.62
CA ALA A 152 -13.57 -3.90 9.01
C ALA A 152 -14.29 -2.73 9.72
N PRO A 153 -14.47 -2.79 11.05
CA PRO A 153 -15.02 -1.68 11.82
C PRO A 153 -14.21 -0.38 11.71
N GLU A 154 -12.89 -0.49 11.69
CA GLU A 154 -12.00 0.65 11.46
C GLU A 154 -10.91 0.29 10.44
N VAL A 155 -10.52 1.28 9.64
CA VAL A 155 -9.34 1.23 8.77
C VAL A 155 -8.55 2.52 8.87
N GLY A 156 -7.28 2.44 8.52
CA GLY A 156 -6.34 3.53 8.65
C GLY A 156 -4.95 3.11 8.28
N PHE A 157 -3.97 3.91 8.70
CA PHE A 157 -2.56 3.62 8.50
C PHE A 157 -1.81 3.52 9.82
N SER A 158 -0.92 2.55 9.92
CA SER A 158 0.03 2.40 11.02
C SER A 158 1.38 1.98 10.45
N GLU A 159 2.47 2.58 10.95
CA GLU A 159 3.85 2.32 10.48
C GLU A 159 4.07 2.49 8.96
N GLY A 160 3.20 3.26 8.30
CA GLY A 160 3.23 3.43 6.85
C GLY A 160 2.39 2.43 6.07
N PHE A 161 1.73 1.46 6.70
CA PHE A 161 0.97 0.40 6.04
C PHE A 161 -0.55 0.59 6.18
N PRO A 162 -1.36 0.14 5.20
CA PRO A 162 -2.81 0.12 5.29
C PRO A 162 -3.28 -1.01 6.22
N VAL A 163 -3.97 -0.64 7.29
CA VAL A 163 -4.30 -1.51 8.42
C VAL A 163 -5.80 -1.42 8.72
N ALA A 164 -6.38 -2.56 9.07
CA ALA A 164 -7.73 -2.68 9.58
C ALA A 164 -7.70 -3.04 11.07
N ARG A 165 -8.69 -2.57 11.83
CA ARG A 165 -8.83 -2.84 13.26
C ARG A 165 -10.25 -3.26 13.59
N ASP A 166 -10.35 -4.17 14.55
CA ASP A 166 -11.59 -4.47 15.28
C ASP A 166 -11.37 -4.11 16.76
N PRO A 167 -11.80 -2.91 17.20
CA PRO A 167 -11.70 -2.51 18.59
C PRO A 167 -12.46 -3.42 19.56
N ALA A 168 -13.51 -4.12 19.11
CA ALA A 168 -14.29 -5.00 19.97
C ALA A 168 -13.50 -6.26 20.33
N SER A 169 -12.73 -6.81 19.38
CA SER A 169 -11.83 -7.94 19.65
C SER A 169 -10.44 -7.51 20.12
N GLY A 170 -10.11 -6.22 20.04
CA GLY A 170 -8.78 -5.68 20.34
C GLY A 170 -7.69 -6.07 19.33
N GLN A 171 -8.07 -6.45 18.10
CA GLN A 171 -7.14 -6.96 17.09
C GLN A 171 -6.97 -5.99 15.90
N GLU A 172 -5.81 -6.02 15.28
CA GLU A 172 -5.50 -5.32 14.03
C GLU A 172 -4.75 -6.22 13.04
N TRP A 173 -4.85 -5.90 11.76
CA TRP A 173 -4.21 -6.66 10.69
C TRP A 173 -3.88 -5.77 9.48
N LEU A 174 -2.85 -6.17 8.75
CA LEU A 174 -2.54 -5.59 7.46
C LEU A 174 -3.60 -6.01 6.44
N THR A 175 -3.99 -5.07 5.59
CA THR A 175 -5.02 -5.27 4.56
C THR A 175 -4.40 -5.76 3.26
N HIS A 176 -5.11 -6.59 2.50
CA HIS A 176 -4.69 -7.02 1.15
C HIS A 176 -4.97 -5.94 0.09
N CYS A 177 -4.42 -4.74 0.27
CA CYS A 177 -4.48 -3.68 -0.72
C CYS A 177 -3.52 -3.92 -1.90
N TYR A 178 -3.70 -3.17 -3.00
CA TYR A 178 -2.76 -3.22 -4.13
C TYR A 178 -1.32 -2.97 -3.68
N GLY A 179 -0.37 -3.75 -4.21
CA GLY A 179 1.05 -3.68 -3.84
C GLY A 179 1.41 -4.31 -2.49
N MET A 180 0.44 -4.77 -1.69
CA MET A 180 0.74 -5.51 -0.47
C MET A 180 1.28 -6.90 -0.81
N VAL A 181 2.27 -7.36 -0.03
CA VAL A 181 2.95 -8.64 -0.24
C VAL A 181 2.52 -9.62 0.84
N GLY A 182 1.96 -10.75 0.43
CA GLY A 182 1.53 -11.82 1.32
C GLY A 182 2.28 -13.13 1.09
N VAL A 183 2.02 -14.09 1.97
CA VAL A 183 2.68 -15.40 2.00
C VAL A 183 1.74 -16.46 1.44
N GLY A 184 2.19 -17.16 0.40
CA GLY A 184 1.51 -18.35 -0.10
C GLY A 184 1.58 -19.48 0.93
N ARG A 185 0.51 -20.27 1.04
CA ARG A 185 0.45 -21.43 1.92
C ARG A 185 -0.47 -22.50 1.36
N ASP A 186 -0.24 -23.73 1.78
CA ASP A 186 -1.21 -24.82 1.69
C ASP A 186 -2.37 -24.64 2.69
N ASN A 187 -3.20 -25.68 2.84
CA ASN A 187 -4.40 -25.65 3.68
C ASN A 187 -4.10 -25.32 5.16
N GLY A 188 -2.97 -25.77 5.70
CA GLY A 188 -2.59 -25.51 7.08
C GLY A 188 -2.23 -24.04 7.31
N PRO A 189 -2.66 -23.40 8.41
CA PRO A 189 -2.32 -22.00 8.68
C PRO A 189 -0.82 -21.77 8.90
N GLU A 190 -0.07 -22.79 9.34
CA GLU A 190 1.37 -22.74 9.63
C GLU A 190 2.29 -23.08 8.43
N THR A 191 1.71 -23.49 7.29
CA THR A 191 2.48 -23.93 6.12
C THR A 191 3.01 -22.76 5.30
N GLY A 192 2.54 -21.54 5.57
CA GLY A 192 3.03 -20.32 4.94
C GLY A 192 4.35 -19.88 5.56
N ASN A 193 5.46 -20.46 5.16
CA ASN A 193 6.76 -20.16 5.76
C ASN A 193 7.52 -18.98 5.10
N GLY A 194 6.98 -18.42 4.02
CA GLY A 194 7.60 -17.32 3.27
C GLY A 194 8.47 -17.76 2.09
N SER A 195 8.56 -19.05 1.76
CA SER A 195 9.22 -19.53 0.53
C SER A 195 8.42 -19.21 -0.74
N ALA A 196 7.09 -19.14 -0.61
CA ALA A 196 6.17 -18.67 -1.63
C ALA A 196 5.59 -17.33 -1.20
N LEU A 197 5.69 -16.30 -2.05
CA LEU A 197 5.21 -14.95 -1.77
C LEU A 197 4.45 -14.41 -2.97
N TYR A 198 3.57 -13.45 -2.73
CA TYR A 198 2.80 -12.81 -3.79
C TYR A 198 2.60 -11.33 -3.54
N ALA A 199 2.54 -10.54 -4.61
CA ALA A 199 2.09 -9.15 -4.57
C ALA A 199 0.67 -9.06 -5.11
N VAL A 200 -0.19 -8.28 -4.46
CA VAL A 200 -1.52 -7.95 -4.97
C VAL A 200 -1.38 -7.00 -6.17
N ILE A 201 -1.88 -7.41 -7.34
CA ILE A 201 -1.73 -6.68 -8.62
C ILE A 201 -3.04 -6.13 -9.20
N GLY A 202 -4.16 -6.26 -8.48
CA GLY A 202 -5.47 -5.84 -8.96
C GLY A 202 -6.41 -5.45 -7.83
N GLN A 203 -7.70 -5.71 -8.02
CA GLN A 203 -8.73 -5.47 -7.01
C GLN A 203 -8.32 -6.13 -5.70
N SER A 204 -8.29 -5.34 -4.64
CA SER A 204 -7.85 -5.75 -3.31
C SER A 204 -8.65 -6.96 -2.81
N PRO A 205 -8.03 -8.15 -2.70
CA PRO A 205 -8.74 -9.36 -2.28
C PRO A 205 -8.87 -9.41 -0.76
N ARG A 206 -9.57 -8.43 -0.19
CA ARG A 206 -9.74 -8.23 1.26
C ARG A 206 -10.42 -9.41 1.98
N ARG A 207 -11.00 -10.36 1.26
CA ARG A 207 -11.42 -11.66 1.82
C ARG A 207 -10.26 -12.51 2.37
N LEU A 208 -9.02 -12.22 1.97
CA LEU A 208 -7.81 -12.87 2.46
C LEU A 208 -7.31 -12.27 3.77
N ASP A 209 -7.79 -11.09 4.15
CA ASP A 209 -7.50 -10.50 5.44
C ASP A 209 -7.80 -11.50 6.56
N ARG A 210 -6.92 -11.57 7.55
CA ARG A 210 -7.01 -12.50 8.69
C ARG A 210 -6.91 -14.00 8.34
N ASN A 211 -6.66 -14.36 7.07
CA ASN A 211 -6.53 -15.73 6.60
C ASN A 211 -5.14 -16.06 6.01
N LEU A 212 -4.37 -15.02 5.68
CA LEU A 212 -3.00 -15.09 5.17
C LEU A 212 -2.14 -14.02 5.84
N ALA A 213 -0.87 -14.35 6.06
CA ALA A 213 0.10 -13.38 6.55
C ALA A 213 0.43 -12.39 5.42
N VAL A 214 0.33 -11.10 5.72
CA VAL A 214 0.81 -10.01 4.87
C VAL A 214 2.11 -9.52 5.48
N ILE A 215 3.22 -9.66 4.76
CA ILE A 215 4.56 -9.46 5.31
C ILE A 215 5.12 -8.07 5.02
N GLY A 216 4.44 -7.28 4.21
CA GLY A 216 4.99 -6.01 3.72
C GLY A 216 4.28 -5.47 2.50
N ARG A 217 4.99 -4.63 1.73
CA ARG A 217 4.49 -4.00 0.51
C ARG A 217 5.59 -3.72 -0.50
N VAL A 218 5.22 -3.61 -1.75
CA VAL A 218 6.07 -3.06 -2.81
C VAL A 218 6.12 -1.54 -2.69
N LEU A 219 7.33 -0.98 -2.54
CA LEU A 219 7.58 0.47 -2.55
C LEU A 219 7.90 1.00 -3.95
N ASP A 220 8.56 0.17 -4.77
CA ASP A 220 9.00 0.54 -6.12
C ASP A 220 9.00 -0.68 -7.03
N GLY A 221 8.87 -0.45 -8.34
CA GLY A 221 8.89 -1.51 -9.34
C GLY A 221 7.58 -2.30 -9.45
N MET A 222 6.48 -1.82 -8.84
CA MET A 222 5.18 -2.49 -8.92
C MET A 222 4.71 -2.79 -10.37
N PRO A 223 4.92 -1.91 -11.37
CA PRO A 223 4.61 -2.23 -12.76
C PRO A 223 5.33 -3.47 -13.31
N LEU A 224 6.52 -3.82 -12.79
CA LEU A 224 7.26 -5.01 -13.20
C LEU A 224 6.57 -6.30 -12.77
N LEU A 225 5.68 -6.24 -11.78
CA LEU A 225 4.85 -7.35 -11.31
C LEU A 225 3.44 -7.31 -11.90
N SER A 226 2.79 -6.13 -11.90
CA SER A 226 1.37 -6.03 -12.28
C SER A 226 1.12 -6.10 -13.78
N SER A 227 2.11 -5.77 -14.61
CA SER A 227 2.02 -5.82 -16.08
C SER A 227 2.39 -7.17 -16.70
N LEU A 228 2.79 -8.15 -15.89
CA LEU A 228 3.20 -9.47 -16.39
C LEU A 228 2.04 -10.18 -17.12
N PRO A 229 2.35 -10.96 -18.18
CA PRO A 229 1.36 -11.77 -18.86
C PRO A 229 0.59 -12.66 -17.88
N ARG A 230 -0.71 -12.82 -18.08
CA ARG A 230 -1.53 -13.67 -17.19
C ARG A 230 -1.24 -15.14 -17.49
N GLY A 231 -1.21 -15.96 -16.45
CA GLY A 231 -1.09 -17.40 -16.60
C GLY A 231 -2.38 -18.01 -17.15
N ALA A 232 -2.23 -18.96 -18.07
CA ALA A 232 -3.36 -19.67 -18.68
C ALA A 232 -3.80 -20.91 -17.88
N GLY A 233 -2.98 -21.35 -16.91
CA GLY A 233 -3.26 -22.52 -16.08
C GLY A 233 -4.28 -22.25 -14.97
N PRO A 234 -4.67 -23.29 -14.22
CA PRO A 234 -5.53 -23.17 -13.06
C PRO A 234 -5.01 -22.11 -12.09
N MET A 235 -5.91 -21.29 -11.54
CA MET A 235 -5.55 -20.19 -10.62
C MET A 235 -4.52 -19.18 -11.19
N GLY A 236 -4.30 -19.15 -12.51
CA GLY A 236 -3.35 -18.23 -13.15
C GLY A 236 -1.89 -18.68 -13.09
N PHE A 237 -1.62 -19.97 -12.82
CA PHE A 237 -0.26 -20.52 -12.97
C PHE A 237 0.18 -20.50 -14.44
N TYR A 238 1.49 -20.34 -14.66
CA TYR A 238 2.09 -20.53 -15.97
C TYR A 238 2.15 -22.01 -16.32
N ASP A 239 1.69 -22.36 -17.52
CA ASP A 239 1.65 -23.74 -18.01
C ASP A 239 2.91 -24.14 -18.78
N LYS A 240 3.78 -23.16 -19.09
CA LYS A 240 5.04 -23.37 -19.83
C LYS A 240 6.21 -22.72 -19.08
N PRO A 241 7.36 -23.42 -18.97
CA PRO A 241 8.57 -22.84 -18.37
C PRO A 241 9.00 -21.51 -19.02
N SER A 242 8.75 -21.32 -20.31
CA SER A 242 9.09 -20.08 -21.03
C SER A 242 8.26 -18.85 -20.62
N GLN A 243 7.16 -19.02 -19.88
CA GLN A 243 6.36 -17.91 -19.35
C GLN A 243 6.85 -17.47 -17.96
N GLN A 244 7.58 -18.34 -17.25
CA GLN A 244 8.09 -18.05 -15.92
C GLN A 244 9.11 -16.91 -16.00
N ILE A 245 9.00 -15.96 -15.07
CA ILE A 245 9.90 -14.80 -15.03
C ILE A 245 10.97 -15.06 -13.99
N SER A 246 12.21 -15.27 -14.45
CA SER A 246 13.32 -15.56 -13.55
C SER A 246 13.63 -14.37 -12.63
N ILE A 247 13.80 -14.68 -11.35
CA ILE A 247 14.31 -13.77 -10.33
C ILE A 247 15.83 -13.91 -10.32
N GLN A 248 16.54 -12.84 -10.70
CA GLN A 248 18.01 -12.88 -10.77
C GLN A 248 18.62 -12.95 -9.38
N SER A 249 18.11 -12.12 -8.46
CA SER A 249 18.44 -12.22 -7.04
C SER A 249 17.37 -11.57 -6.18
N VAL A 250 17.32 -11.96 -4.90
CA VAL A 250 16.69 -11.18 -3.84
C VAL A 250 17.70 -10.98 -2.74
N GLN A 251 17.93 -9.73 -2.34
CA GLN A 251 18.90 -9.38 -1.30
C GLN A 251 18.27 -8.40 -0.30
N LEU A 252 18.74 -8.40 0.94
CA LEU A 252 18.45 -7.31 1.87
C LEU A 252 19.28 -6.09 1.48
N ALA A 253 18.69 -4.90 1.54
CA ALA A 253 19.42 -3.66 1.30
C ALA A 253 20.60 -3.53 2.27
N ALA A 254 20.46 -4.01 3.52
CA ALA A 254 21.55 -4.04 4.50
C ALA A 254 22.79 -4.82 4.03
N ASP A 255 22.59 -5.87 3.22
CA ASP A 255 23.65 -6.76 2.76
C ASP A 255 24.25 -6.28 1.41
N LEU A 256 23.70 -5.23 0.81
CA LEU A 256 24.26 -4.60 -0.40
C LEU A 256 25.41 -3.63 -0.05
N PRO A 257 26.41 -3.48 -0.94
CA PRO A 257 27.39 -2.41 -0.83
C PRO A 257 26.70 -1.05 -0.69
N ALA A 258 27.22 -0.16 0.17
CA ALA A 258 26.59 1.13 0.47
C ALA A 258 26.21 1.96 -0.79
N ALA A 259 27.03 1.89 -1.84
CA ALA A 259 26.78 2.58 -3.11
C ALA A 259 25.61 1.99 -3.94
N GLN A 260 25.19 0.76 -3.64
CA GLN A 260 24.10 0.04 -4.29
C GLN A 260 22.82 0.01 -3.45
N GLN A 261 22.88 0.46 -2.18
CA GLN A 261 21.70 0.52 -1.32
C GLN A 261 20.69 1.53 -1.88
N PRO A 262 19.39 1.19 -1.98
CA PRO A 262 18.38 2.12 -2.45
C PRO A 262 18.31 3.36 -1.55
N ALA A 263 18.59 4.52 -2.13
CA ALA A 263 18.45 5.80 -1.44
C ALA A 263 17.00 6.28 -1.60
N ILE A 264 16.09 5.74 -0.78
CA ILE A 264 14.66 6.08 -0.83
C ILE A 264 14.15 6.59 0.52
N GLU A 265 13.11 7.40 0.43
CA GLU A 265 12.34 7.89 1.57
C GLU A 265 10.86 7.69 1.33
N VAL A 266 10.13 7.35 2.38
CA VAL A 266 8.70 7.09 2.37
C VAL A 266 8.01 8.12 3.26
N LEU A 267 6.92 8.70 2.77
CA LEU A 267 6.15 9.67 3.53
C LEU A 267 5.54 8.98 4.75
N ARG A 268 5.77 9.53 5.94
CA ARG A 268 5.16 9.03 7.17
C ARG A 268 3.65 9.22 7.11
N THR A 269 2.90 8.17 7.44
CA THR A 269 1.44 8.20 7.35
C THR A 269 0.77 8.89 8.53
N ASP A 270 1.53 9.30 9.54
CA ASP A 270 1.09 10.19 10.64
C ASP A 270 1.37 11.68 10.34
N SER A 271 1.86 12.00 9.14
CA SER A 271 2.20 13.36 8.75
C SER A 271 0.99 14.22 8.36
N LYS A 272 1.18 15.54 8.45
CA LYS A 272 0.19 16.51 7.97
C LYS A 272 0.02 16.42 6.46
N THR A 273 1.12 16.23 5.73
CA THR A 273 1.10 16.05 4.27
C THR A 273 0.27 14.83 3.88
N PHE A 274 0.46 13.69 4.56
CA PHE A 274 -0.31 12.49 4.25
C PHE A 274 -1.80 12.66 4.53
N SER A 275 -2.16 13.31 5.64
CA SER A 275 -3.55 13.67 5.95
C SER A 275 -4.17 14.57 4.86
N ALA A 276 -3.40 15.53 4.34
CA ALA A 276 -3.84 16.39 3.23
C ALA A 276 -3.98 15.63 1.91
N LEU A 277 -3.14 14.63 1.64
CA LEU A 277 -3.28 13.75 0.46
C LEU A 277 -4.57 12.94 0.51
N ILE A 278 -4.90 12.39 1.69
CA ILE A 278 -6.16 11.69 1.91
C ILE A 278 -7.34 12.63 1.66
N ASP A 279 -7.33 13.82 2.27
CA ASP A 279 -8.42 14.78 2.10
C ASP A 279 -8.58 15.24 0.65
N ALA A 280 -7.48 15.53 -0.03
CA ALA A 280 -7.48 15.89 -1.44
C ALA A 280 -8.06 14.78 -2.32
N LYS A 281 -7.81 13.51 -1.98
CA LYS A 281 -8.37 12.37 -2.70
C LYS A 281 -9.87 12.20 -2.44
N ARG A 282 -10.31 12.34 -1.18
CA ARG A 282 -11.74 12.29 -0.79
C ARG A 282 -12.54 13.39 -1.48
N ASN A 283 -11.96 14.58 -1.52
CA ASN A 283 -12.62 15.81 -1.91
C ASN A 283 -12.06 16.38 -3.23
N ARG A 284 -11.59 15.51 -4.14
CA ARG A 284 -11.00 15.96 -5.40
C ARG A 284 -12.00 16.83 -6.16
N ARG A 285 -11.59 18.06 -6.44
CA ARG A 285 -12.37 19.03 -7.20
C ARG A 285 -11.46 19.83 -8.12
N ASP A 286 -11.81 19.84 -9.41
CA ASP A 286 -11.14 20.65 -10.41
C ASP A 286 -12.12 20.92 -11.58
N ALA A 287 -11.62 21.45 -12.71
CA ALA A 287 -12.46 21.74 -13.87
C ALA A 287 -13.12 20.48 -14.47
N PHE A 288 -12.52 19.30 -14.28
CA PHE A 288 -13.05 18.02 -14.72
C PHE A 288 -13.88 17.34 -13.62
N TYR A 289 -13.34 17.27 -12.40
CA TYR A 289 -14.02 16.70 -11.23
C TYR A 289 -14.87 17.76 -10.54
N THR A 290 -16.10 17.96 -11.02
CA THR A 290 -17.00 18.99 -10.46
C THR A 290 -17.78 18.52 -9.23
N VAL A 291 -17.92 17.20 -9.05
CA VAL A 291 -18.64 16.56 -7.93
C VAL A 291 -17.66 15.65 -7.16
N PRO A 292 -17.24 16.02 -5.94
CA PRO A 292 -16.34 15.18 -5.14
C PRO A 292 -17.06 13.94 -4.61
N ALA A 293 -16.34 12.83 -4.47
CA ALA A 293 -16.87 11.59 -3.89
C ALA A 293 -17.18 11.73 -2.39
N GLY A 294 -16.44 12.57 -1.69
CA GLY A 294 -16.56 12.81 -0.24
C GLY A 294 -16.08 11.64 0.61
N LYS A 295 -15.57 10.57 -0.01
CA LYS A 295 -15.08 9.35 0.64
C LYS A 295 -13.89 8.77 -0.09
N VAL A 296 -13.10 7.95 0.59
CA VAL A 296 -12.01 7.18 -0.01
C VAL A 296 -11.92 5.79 0.59
N ASP A 297 -11.65 4.79 -0.26
CA ASP A 297 -11.32 3.43 0.18
C ASP A 297 -9.85 3.35 0.63
N ILE A 298 -9.58 2.60 1.71
CA ILE A 298 -8.23 2.42 2.27
C ILE A 298 -7.25 1.91 1.21
N CYS A 299 -7.69 0.96 0.38
CA CYS A 299 -6.85 0.35 -0.63
C CYS A 299 -6.67 1.17 -1.90
N SER A 300 -7.32 2.33 -1.96
CA SER A 300 -7.08 3.28 -3.01
C SER A 300 -5.97 4.27 -2.62
N ILE A 301 -5.60 4.42 -1.35
CA ILE A 301 -4.64 5.43 -0.92
C ILE A 301 -3.21 4.92 -1.10
N ASP A 302 -2.45 5.62 -1.94
CA ASP A 302 -1.02 5.37 -2.11
C ASP A 302 -0.22 6.09 -1.02
N VAL A 303 0.83 5.43 -0.52
CA VAL A 303 1.80 6.05 0.38
C VAL A 303 3.01 6.51 -0.44
N PRO A 304 3.25 7.82 -0.57
CA PRO A 304 4.31 8.33 -1.43
C PRO A 304 5.70 7.85 -1.03
N MET A 305 6.49 7.53 -2.03
CA MET A 305 7.93 7.27 -1.94
C MET A 305 8.67 8.25 -2.85
N ARG A 306 9.90 8.62 -2.48
CA ARG A 306 10.82 9.39 -3.32
C ARG A 306 12.22 8.78 -3.30
N GLU A 307 12.91 8.87 -4.43
CA GLU A 307 14.36 8.70 -4.46
C GLU A 307 15.05 9.94 -3.85
N VAL A 308 16.16 9.71 -3.16
CA VAL A 308 16.98 10.74 -2.54
C VAL A 308 18.33 10.74 -3.22
N THR A 309 18.73 11.86 -3.82
CA THR A 309 20.05 11.99 -4.41
C THR A 309 21.09 12.01 -3.29
N THR A 310 21.96 11.00 -3.23
CA THR A 310 23.10 11.00 -2.31
C THR A 310 24.12 12.01 -2.81
N THR A 311 24.05 13.26 -2.33
CA THR A 311 25.09 14.24 -2.61
C THR A 311 26.36 13.79 -1.88
N ILE A 312 27.28 13.14 -2.59
CA ILE A 312 28.62 12.85 -2.06
C ILE A 312 29.31 14.21 -1.91
N THR A 313 29.28 14.78 -0.71
CA THR A 313 30.17 15.89 -0.35
C THR A 313 31.57 15.33 -0.23
N GLY A 314 32.25 15.20 -1.37
CA GLY A 314 33.69 14.92 -1.42
C GLY A 314 34.43 16.10 -0.82
N LYS A 315 35.04 15.91 0.35
CA LYS A 315 36.18 16.72 0.77
C LYS A 315 37.39 16.20 -0.02
N TYR A 316 37.81 16.97 -1.03
CA TYR A 316 39.18 16.95 -1.52
C TYR A 316 40.01 17.92 -0.68
#